data_AF-A0A7G9SF31-F1
#
_entry.id   AF-A0A7G9SF31-F1
#
_cell.length_a   1.000
_cell.length_b   1.000
_cell.length_c   1.000
_cell.angle_alpha   90.00
_cell.angle_beta   90.00
_cell.angle_gamma   90.00
#
_symmetry.space_group_name_H-M   'P 1'
#
loop_
_entity.id
_entity.type
_entity.pdbx_description
1 polymer ?
#
loop_
_entity_poly.entity_id
_entity_poly.type
_entity_poly.pdbx_seq_one_letter_code
_entity_poly.pdbx_strand_id
1 'polypeptide(L)'
;MSPGDSSRCEPKNSEKEAQTAPSWTVLEADREIASFVLEFSYFQEYVVHHAAAALSAKLIDPSAVGSHNLRVELALAQLNKHLALAVQSVWESHFRRWLRLCAKELDRPVALLRRIQIANTPKLDDLLFELRGRRMADLAGGQLLHELVLVGNVVRHGDGPSALRLNALRPDIWLNPPNPESEGGLDDLASELAISVDRLEAYAQSVSDFWLAISSLSGPTEMDPWPFEDHSEAQS
;
A
#
# COMPACT_ATOMS: atom_id res chain seq x y z
N MET A 1 3.75 10.78 73.92
CA MET A 1 2.54 10.35 73.21
C MET A 1 1.76 11.62 72.87
N SER A 2 1.60 12.11 71.64
CA SER A 2 1.96 11.70 70.29
C SER A 2 2.12 13.00 69.45
N PRO A 3 3.04 13.08 68.49
CA PRO A 3 3.07 14.17 67.52
C PRO A 3 2.15 13.83 66.34
N GLY A 4 1.28 14.77 65.96
CA GLY A 4 0.45 14.67 64.76
C GLY A 4 1.23 15.10 63.52
N ASP A 5 1.55 14.14 62.68
CA ASP A 5 2.09 14.29 61.33
C ASP A 5 1.10 15.06 60.43
N SER A 6 1.54 16.21 59.90
CA SER A 6 0.93 16.81 58.70
C SER A 6 1.85 16.55 57.51
N SER A 7 1.56 15.43 56.85
CA SER A 7 2.18 15.00 55.60
C SER A 7 1.92 16.03 54.50
N ARG A 8 3.00 16.64 54.01
CA ARG A 8 3.02 17.57 52.87
C ARG A 8 3.21 16.73 51.61
N CYS A 9 2.14 16.53 50.85
CA CYS A 9 2.23 15.96 49.50
C CYS A 9 2.90 16.96 48.55
N GLU A 10 4.12 16.65 48.11
CA GLU A 10 4.74 17.30 46.96
C GLU A 10 4.11 16.75 45.67
N PRO A 11 3.75 17.61 44.69
CA PRO A 11 3.35 17.14 43.38
C PRO A 11 4.59 16.67 42.61
N LYS A 12 4.64 15.39 42.27
CA LYS A 12 5.61 14.85 41.31
C LYS A 12 5.28 15.43 39.93
N ASN A 13 6.04 16.43 39.51
CA ASN A 13 6.13 16.83 38.10
C ASN A 13 6.72 15.66 37.31
N SER A 14 5.86 14.82 36.74
CA SER A 14 6.22 13.91 35.67
C SER A 14 6.21 14.70 34.37
N GLU A 15 7.30 15.42 34.09
CA GLU A 15 7.64 15.83 32.75
C GLU A 15 7.87 14.54 31.93
N LYS A 16 6.81 14.09 31.25
CA LYS A 16 6.96 13.18 30.13
C LYS A 16 7.74 13.96 29.07
N GLU A 17 9.05 13.74 29.03
CA GLU A 17 9.88 14.07 27.87
C GLU A 17 9.12 13.60 26.63
N ALA A 18 8.66 14.55 25.83
CA ALA A 18 8.16 14.27 24.50
C ALA A 18 9.35 13.68 23.73
N GLN A 19 9.40 12.36 23.62
CA GLN A 19 10.34 11.65 22.75
C GLN A 19 10.11 12.20 21.34
N THR A 20 10.95 13.15 20.95
CA THR A 20 11.05 13.64 19.59
C THR A 20 11.23 12.43 18.70
N ALA A 21 10.32 12.27 17.73
CA ALA A 21 10.40 11.19 16.76
C ALA A 21 11.82 11.12 16.18
N PRO A 22 12.40 9.93 16.02
CA PRO A 22 13.77 9.80 15.53
C PRO A 22 13.92 10.58 14.22
N SER A 23 14.95 11.41 14.14
CA SER A 23 15.27 12.19 12.95
C SER A 23 15.55 11.24 11.79
N TRP A 24 14.92 11.48 10.63
CA TRP A 24 15.13 10.67 9.44
C TRP A 24 16.58 10.82 8.94
N THR A 25 17.35 9.74 9.00
CA THR A 25 18.70 9.72 8.42
C THR A 25 18.58 9.41 6.94
N VAL A 26 18.96 10.35 6.07
CA VAL A 26 19.01 10.15 4.62
C VAL A 26 19.99 9.03 4.29
N LEU A 27 19.55 8.08 3.47
CA LEU A 27 20.37 6.99 2.94
C LEU A 27 20.54 7.16 1.43
N GLU A 28 21.65 6.68 0.87
CA GLU A 28 21.87 6.59 -0.57
C GLU A 28 20.79 5.72 -1.24
N ALA A 29 20.30 4.71 -0.52
CA ALA A 29 19.12 3.92 -0.89
C ALA A 29 17.89 4.77 -1.22
N ASP A 30 17.73 5.95 -0.63
CA ASP A 30 16.58 6.83 -0.87
C ASP A 30 16.63 7.48 -2.27
N ARG A 31 17.79 7.54 -2.94
CA ARG A 31 17.90 8.04 -4.32
C ARG A 31 17.11 7.19 -5.33
N GLU A 32 16.93 5.91 -5.02
CA GLU A 32 16.17 4.98 -5.88
C GLU A 32 14.67 5.28 -5.88
N ILE A 33 14.17 6.04 -4.90
CA ILE A 33 12.74 6.37 -4.78
C ILE A 33 12.27 7.15 -6.01
N ALA A 34 13.11 8.04 -6.57
CA ALA A 34 12.78 8.75 -7.80
C ALA A 34 12.50 7.78 -8.97
N SER A 35 13.29 6.70 -9.09
CA SER A 35 13.06 5.63 -10.06
C SER A 35 11.73 4.91 -9.77
N PHE A 36 11.44 4.59 -8.51
CA PHE A 36 10.19 3.91 -8.16
C PHE A 36 8.95 4.77 -8.43
N VAL A 37 9.01 6.08 -8.17
CA VAL A 37 7.94 7.02 -8.48
C VAL A 37 7.71 7.06 -9.99
N LEU A 38 8.77 7.17 -10.79
CA LEU A 38 8.66 7.24 -12.24
C LEU A 38 8.20 5.92 -12.88
N GLU A 39 8.80 4.79 -12.47
CA GLU A 39 8.39 3.47 -12.94
C GLU A 39 6.92 3.20 -12.60
N PHE A 40 6.49 3.58 -11.39
CA PHE A 40 5.11 3.40 -10.98
C PHE A 40 4.15 4.39 -11.65
N SER A 41 4.55 5.64 -11.91
CA SER A 41 3.70 6.59 -12.65
C SER A 41 3.41 6.10 -14.06
N TYR A 42 4.40 5.53 -14.75
CA TYR A 42 4.19 4.90 -16.05
C TYR A 42 3.26 3.69 -15.96
N PHE A 43 3.42 2.85 -14.94
CA PHE A 43 2.51 1.73 -14.72
C PHE A 43 1.07 2.21 -14.45
N GLN A 44 0.90 3.22 -13.59
CA GLN A 44 -0.40 3.79 -13.27
C GLN A 44 -1.07 4.39 -14.52
N GLU A 45 -0.35 5.21 -15.29
CA GLU A 45 -0.88 5.88 -16.47
C GLU A 45 -1.17 4.90 -17.63
N TYR A 46 -0.18 4.10 -18.02
CA TYR A 46 -0.27 3.29 -19.24
C TYR A 46 -0.87 1.91 -19.04
N VAL A 47 -0.97 1.42 -17.80
CA VAL A 47 -1.58 0.11 -17.51
C VAL A 47 -2.89 0.29 -16.77
N VAL A 48 -2.88 0.91 -15.58
CA VAL A 48 -4.06 0.95 -14.71
C VAL A 48 -5.17 1.80 -15.33
N HIS A 49 -4.89 3.08 -15.63
CA HIS A 49 -5.91 3.97 -16.19
C HIS A 49 -6.37 3.51 -17.59
N HIS A 50 -5.42 3.12 -18.45
CA HIS A 50 -5.75 2.66 -19.80
C HIS A 50 -6.60 1.38 -19.80
N ALA A 51 -6.28 0.38 -18.97
CA ALA A 51 -7.06 -0.86 -18.91
C ALA A 51 -8.48 -0.62 -18.39
N ALA A 52 -8.62 0.17 -17.32
CA ALA A 52 -9.92 0.49 -16.73
C ALA A 52 -10.80 1.30 -17.71
N ALA A 53 -10.24 2.36 -18.32
CA ALA A 53 -10.97 3.22 -19.25
C ALA A 53 -11.37 2.51 -20.54
N ALA A 54 -10.46 1.73 -21.13
CA ALA A 54 -10.71 1.06 -22.41
C ALA A 54 -11.84 0.03 -22.33
N LEU A 55 -12.04 -0.61 -21.17
CA LEU A 55 -13.05 -1.65 -21.01
C LEU A 55 -14.41 -1.10 -20.59
N SER A 56 -14.43 -0.09 -19.72
CA SER A 56 -15.66 0.63 -19.38
C SER A 56 -16.33 1.21 -20.64
N ALA A 57 -15.54 1.85 -21.50
CA ALA A 57 -16.04 2.47 -22.73
C ALA A 57 -16.47 1.47 -23.82
N LYS A 58 -15.95 0.24 -23.83
CA LYS A 58 -16.19 -0.73 -24.91
C LYS A 58 -17.28 -1.75 -24.62
N LEU A 59 -17.61 -2.00 -23.35
CA LEU A 59 -18.44 -3.14 -22.98
C LEU A 59 -19.82 -2.76 -22.44
N ILE A 60 -19.96 -1.57 -21.84
CA ILE A 60 -21.26 -1.08 -21.37
C ILE A 60 -22.09 -0.65 -22.59
N ASP A 61 -23.22 -1.32 -22.79
CA ASP A 61 -24.18 -0.99 -23.85
C ASP A 61 -25.47 -0.46 -23.20
N PRO A 62 -25.75 0.85 -23.30
CA PRO A 62 -26.97 1.45 -22.76
C PRO A 62 -28.26 0.89 -23.36
N SER A 63 -28.19 0.28 -24.54
CA SER A 63 -29.32 -0.33 -25.23
C SER A 63 -29.48 -1.83 -24.93
N ALA A 64 -28.54 -2.43 -24.21
CA ALA A 64 -28.59 -3.84 -23.89
C ALA A 64 -29.74 -4.18 -22.93
N VAL A 65 -30.48 -5.23 -23.28
CA VAL A 65 -31.59 -5.76 -22.48
C VAL A 65 -31.13 -7.00 -21.72
N GLY A 66 -31.66 -7.22 -20.51
CA GLY A 66 -31.37 -8.40 -19.70
C GLY A 66 -30.05 -8.29 -18.94
N SER A 67 -29.27 -9.39 -18.89
CA SER A 67 -28.11 -9.52 -17.99
C SER A 67 -26.76 -9.13 -18.60
N HIS A 68 -26.73 -8.51 -19.78
CA HIS A 68 -25.47 -8.12 -20.45
C HIS A 68 -24.63 -7.18 -19.58
N ASN A 69 -25.20 -6.04 -19.16
CA ASN A 69 -24.47 -5.05 -18.36
C ASN A 69 -24.03 -5.62 -17.01
N LEU A 70 -24.84 -6.48 -16.38
CA LEU A 70 -24.44 -7.21 -15.17
C LEU A 70 -23.20 -8.10 -15.40
N ARG A 71 -23.14 -8.84 -16.52
CA ARG A 71 -21.97 -9.67 -16.85
C ARG A 71 -20.73 -8.82 -17.14
N VAL A 72 -20.91 -7.66 -17.75
CA VAL A 72 -19.83 -6.69 -17.98
C VAL A 72 -19.30 -6.16 -16.65
N GLU A 73 -20.17 -5.76 -15.73
CA GLU A 73 -19.78 -5.31 -14.38
C GLU A 73 -19.01 -6.39 -13.62
N LEU A 74 -19.48 -7.65 -13.66
CA LEU A 74 -18.78 -8.77 -13.05
C LEU A 74 -17.40 -8.98 -13.70
N ALA A 75 -17.29 -8.91 -15.03
CA ALA A 75 -16.01 -9.03 -15.72
C ALA A 75 -15.04 -7.89 -15.36
N LEU A 76 -15.54 -6.66 -15.23
CA LEU A 76 -14.77 -5.50 -14.79
C LEU A 76 -14.29 -5.66 -13.36
N ALA A 77 -15.15 -6.10 -12.44
CA ALA A 77 -14.76 -6.40 -11.05
C ALA A 77 -13.66 -7.47 -11.00
N GLN A 78 -13.77 -8.51 -11.84
CA GLN A 78 -12.73 -9.54 -11.96
C GLN A 78 -11.42 -9.00 -12.53
N LEU A 79 -11.44 -8.08 -13.49
CA LEU A 79 -10.21 -7.45 -13.94
C LEU A 79 -9.60 -6.56 -12.84
N ASN A 80 -10.41 -5.73 -12.20
CA ASN A 80 -9.94 -4.76 -11.21
C ASN A 80 -9.24 -5.44 -10.04
N LYS A 81 -9.71 -6.61 -9.58
CA LYS A 81 -8.99 -7.36 -8.54
C LYS A 81 -7.61 -7.86 -9.00
N HIS A 82 -7.44 -8.23 -10.28
CA HIS A 82 -6.14 -8.64 -10.83
C HIS A 82 -5.22 -7.43 -11.07
N LEU A 83 -5.77 -6.29 -11.47
CA LEU A 83 -5.02 -5.04 -11.53
C LEU A 83 -4.57 -4.58 -10.14
N ALA A 84 -5.42 -4.70 -9.12
CA ALA A 84 -5.05 -4.43 -7.73
C ALA A 84 -3.90 -5.36 -7.28
N LEU A 85 -3.97 -6.64 -7.62
CA LEU A 85 -2.86 -7.57 -7.38
C LEU A 85 -1.56 -7.15 -8.09
N ALA A 86 -1.65 -6.64 -9.31
CA ALA A 86 -0.49 -6.13 -10.04
C ALA A 86 0.09 -4.88 -9.36
N VAL A 87 -0.74 -3.89 -9.01
CA VAL A 87 -0.35 -2.69 -8.25
C VAL A 87 0.38 -3.09 -6.96
N GLN A 88 -0.20 -4.03 -6.20
CA GLN A 88 0.38 -4.56 -4.98
C GLN A 88 1.76 -5.20 -5.22
N SER A 89 1.88 -5.99 -6.29
CA SER A 89 3.12 -6.70 -6.64
C SER A 89 4.25 -5.76 -7.05
N VAL A 90 3.93 -4.69 -7.80
CA VAL A 90 4.91 -3.65 -8.18
C VAL A 90 5.41 -2.92 -6.93
N TRP A 91 4.50 -2.42 -6.10
CA TRP A 91 4.86 -1.75 -4.85
C TRP A 91 5.71 -2.65 -3.95
N GLU A 92 5.30 -3.90 -3.72
CA GLU A 92 6.02 -4.81 -2.84
C GLU A 92 7.44 -5.09 -3.37
N SER A 93 7.60 -5.20 -4.70
CA SER A 93 8.91 -5.39 -5.33
C SER A 93 9.83 -4.19 -5.09
N HIS A 94 9.33 -2.97 -5.29
CA HIS A 94 10.06 -1.73 -5.00
C HIS A 94 10.39 -1.64 -3.50
N PHE A 95 9.42 -1.95 -2.63
CA PHE A 95 9.58 -1.90 -1.18
C PHE A 95 10.64 -2.86 -0.66
N ARG A 96 10.62 -4.12 -1.11
CA ARG A 96 11.66 -5.10 -0.77
C ARG A 96 13.02 -4.72 -1.35
N ARG A 97 13.09 -4.10 -2.53
CA ARG A 97 14.35 -3.60 -3.11
C ARG A 97 14.92 -2.48 -2.22
N TRP A 98 14.12 -1.47 -1.92
CA TRP A 98 14.51 -0.34 -1.10
C TRP A 98 14.94 -0.75 0.32
N LEU A 99 14.16 -1.59 1.03
CA LEU A 99 14.54 -2.08 2.36
C LEU A 99 15.87 -2.85 2.35
N ARG A 100 16.15 -3.63 1.30
CA ARG A 100 17.43 -4.32 1.17
C ARG A 100 18.59 -3.36 0.95
N LEU A 101 18.38 -2.28 0.19
CA LEU A 101 19.40 -1.24 0.01
C LEU A 101 19.67 -0.52 1.33
N CYS A 102 18.62 -0.13 2.06
CA CYS A 102 18.75 0.44 3.40
C CYS A 102 19.53 -0.48 4.34
N ALA A 103 19.19 -1.78 4.38
CA ALA A 103 19.87 -2.75 5.21
C ALA A 103 21.35 -2.93 4.83
N LYS A 104 21.69 -2.91 3.54
CA LYS A 104 23.09 -2.97 3.08
C LYS A 104 23.89 -1.74 3.53
N GLU A 105 23.31 -0.56 3.35
CA GLU A 105 23.98 0.70 3.68
C GLU A 105 24.18 0.87 5.19
N LEU A 106 23.25 0.36 6.00
CA LEU A 106 23.33 0.30 7.46
C LEU A 106 24.18 -0.88 7.99
N ASP A 107 24.98 -1.51 7.13
CA ASP A 107 25.85 -2.67 7.41
C ASP A 107 25.15 -3.79 8.18
N ARG A 108 23.90 -4.10 7.79
CA ARG A 108 23.11 -5.16 8.44
C ARG A 108 23.51 -6.56 7.92
N PRO A 109 23.38 -7.60 8.76
CA PRO A 109 23.78 -8.95 8.37
C PRO A 109 23.04 -9.47 7.12
N VAL A 110 23.72 -10.30 6.31
CA VAL A 110 23.13 -10.97 5.12
C VAL A 110 21.85 -11.75 5.46
N ALA A 111 21.73 -12.27 6.67
CA ALA A 111 20.51 -12.92 7.16
C ALA A 111 19.29 -11.99 7.14
N LEU A 112 19.46 -10.70 7.44
CA LEU A 112 18.39 -9.69 7.36
C LEU A 112 17.95 -9.47 5.91
N LEU A 113 18.89 -9.42 4.96
CA LEU A 113 18.59 -9.28 3.53
C LEU A 113 17.73 -10.45 3.02
N ARG A 114 18.04 -11.67 3.45
CA ARG A 114 17.22 -12.86 3.13
C ARG A 114 15.84 -12.78 3.80
N ARG A 115 15.76 -12.32 5.05
CA ARG A 115 14.47 -12.10 5.73
C ARG A 115 13.60 -11.11 4.96
N ILE A 116 14.15 -10.00 4.46
CA ILE A 116 13.40 -9.02 3.66
C ILE A 116 12.82 -9.64 2.38
N GLN A 117 13.48 -10.64 1.77
CA GLN A 117 12.98 -11.28 0.54
C GLN A 117 11.75 -12.17 0.77
N ILE A 118 11.66 -12.82 1.93
CA ILE A 118 10.63 -13.84 2.21
C ILE A 118 9.59 -13.40 3.23
N ALA A 119 9.80 -12.25 3.89
CA ALA A 119 8.89 -11.72 4.90
C ALA A 119 7.50 -11.45 4.31
N ASN A 120 6.44 -11.76 5.03
CA ASN A 120 5.11 -11.23 4.69
C ASN A 120 5.02 -9.75 5.06
N THR A 121 3.99 -9.05 4.60
CA THR A 121 3.87 -7.60 4.79
C THR A 121 3.95 -7.11 6.24
N PRO A 122 3.30 -7.75 7.24
CA PRO A 122 3.48 -7.33 8.63
C PRO A 122 4.95 -7.36 9.08
N LYS A 123 5.70 -8.39 8.67
CA LYS A 123 7.14 -8.48 8.94
C LYS A 123 7.94 -7.44 8.14
N LEU A 124 7.51 -7.06 6.94
CA LEU A 124 8.14 -5.97 6.19
C LEU A 124 7.94 -4.62 6.89
N ASP A 125 6.77 -4.38 7.47
CA ASP A 125 6.49 -3.18 8.27
C ASP A 125 7.33 -3.15 9.56
N ASP A 126 7.52 -4.31 10.22
CA ASP A 126 8.47 -4.42 11.34
C ASP A 126 9.91 -4.09 10.92
N LEU A 127 10.32 -4.56 9.74
CA LEU A 127 11.65 -4.29 9.18
C LEU A 127 11.81 -2.82 8.76
N LEU A 128 10.76 -2.18 8.25
CA LEU A 128 10.74 -0.74 8.02
C LEU A 128 10.95 0.02 9.34
N PHE A 129 10.25 -0.37 10.40
CA PHE A 129 10.42 0.26 11.71
C PHE A 129 11.83 0.04 12.26
N GLU A 130 12.37 -1.18 12.15
CA GLU A 130 13.74 -1.52 12.57
C GLU A 130 14.81 -0.70 11.82
N LEU A 131 14.65 -0.52 10.52
CA LEU A 131 15.64 0.13 9.66
C LEU A 131 15.50 1.65 9.60
N ARG A 132 14.27 2.17 9.65
CA ARG A 132 13.93 3.56 9.32
C ARG A 132 13.10 4.27 10.40
N GLY A 133 12.70 3.57 11.47
CA GLY A 133 11.98 4.17 12.60
C GLY A 133 10.55 4.64 12.29
N ARG A 134 9.93 4.12 11.23
CA ARG A 134 8.57 4.45 10.80
C ARG A 134 7.73 3.19 10.61
N ARG A 135 6.42 3.30 10.78
CA ARG A 135 5.46 2.31 10.30
C ARG A 135 4.89 2.75 8.96
N MET A 136 4.47 1.80 8.14
CA MET A 136 3.75 2.09 6.90
C MET A 136 2.53 2.96 7.18
N ALA A 137 1.78 2.66 8.25
CA ALA A 137 0.61 3.43 8.67
C ALA A 137 0.90 4.90 9.04
N ASP A 138 2.16 5.26 9.32
CA ASP A 138 2.57 6.63 9.62
C ASP A 138 2.85 7.46 8.34
N LEU A 139 2.94 6.80 7.18
CA LEU A 139 3.24 7.41 5.89
C LEU A 139 1.95 7.65 5.11
N ALA A 140 1.94 8.71 4.29
CA ALA A 140 0.82 8.97 3.37
C ALA A 140 0.59 7.75 2.47
N GLY A 141 -0.68 7.42 2.20
CA GLY A 141 -1.06 6.21 1.45
C GLY A 141 -0.93 4.89 2.23
N GLY A 142 -0.20 4.85 3.35
CA GLY A 142 0.14 3.60 4.05
C GLY A 142 -1.04 2.79 4.57
N GLN A 143 -2.09 3.45 5.06
CA GLN A 143 -3.32 2.75 5.50
C GLN A 143 -4.00 2.02 4.34
N LEU A 144 -4.03 2.64 3.16
CA LEU A 144 -4.64 2.04 1.98
C LEU A 144 -3.75 0.95 1.37
N LEU A 145 -2.42 1.07 1.50
CA LEU A 145 -1.50 -0.02 1.15
C LEU A 145 -1.69 -1.27 2.03
N HIS A 146 -1.99 -1.11 3.32
CA HIS A 146 -2.35 -2.24 4.17
C HIS A 146 -3.63 -2.96 3.68
N GLU A 147 -4.62 -2.19 3.24
CA GLU A 147 -5.83 -2.73 2.62
C GLU A 147 -5.52 -3.45 1.30
N LEU A 148 -4.74 -2.82 0.41
CA LEU A 148 -4.28 -3.39 -0.86
C LEU A 148 -3.54 -4.71 -0.69
N VAL A 149 -2.72 -4.84 0.35
CA VAL A 149 -2.02 -6.08 0.68
C VAL A 149 -3.00 -7.20 1.04
N LEU A 150 -4.05 -6.88 1.80
CA LEU A 150 -5.10 -7.84 2.11
C LEU A 150 -5.84 -8.26 0.83
N VAL A 151 -6.20 -7.30 -0.04
CA VAL A 151 -6.78 -7.57 -1.36
C VAL A 151 -5.88 -8.52 -2.15
N GLY A 152 -4.59 -8.21 -2.30
CA GLY A 152 -3.65 -9.05 -3.03
C GLY A 152 -3.55 -10.47 -2.47
N ASN A 153 -3.59 -10.63 -1.14
CA ASN A 153 -3.60 -11.95 -0.52
C ASN A 153 -4.89 -12.74 -0.80
N VAL A 154 -6.05 -12.08 -0.74
CA VAL A 154 -7.34 -12.69 -1.08
C VAL A 154 -7.37 -13.12 -2.54
N VAL A 155 -6.90 -12.26 -3.46
CA VAL A 155 -6.87 -12.59 -4.89
C VAL A 155 -5.93 -13.77 -5.19
N ARG A 156 -4.80 -13.88 -4.48
CA ARG A 156 -3.83 -14.99 -4.67
C ARG A 156 -4.27 -16.31 -4.05
N HIS A 157 -4.86 -16.27 -2.86
CA HIS A 157 -5.04 -17.44 -2.01
C HIS A 157 -6.51 -17.83 -1.80
N GLY A 158 -7.44 -16.96 -2.19
CA GLY A 158 -8.87 -17.15 -1.94
C GLY A 158 -9.22 -16.87 -0.48
N ASP A 159 -10.11 -17.71 0.04
CA ASP A 159 -10.65 -17.60 1.39
C ASP A 159 -9.58 -17.84 2.46
N GLY A 160 -9.78 -17.20 3.63
CA GLY A 160 -8.90 -17.39 4.78
C GLY A 160 -8.77 -16.15 5.65
N PRO A 161 -7.74 -16.08 6.51
CA PRO A 161 -7.56 -14.99 7.47
C PRO A 161 -7.49 -13.60 6.83
N SER A 162 -6.91 -13.49 5.62
CA SER A 162 -6.86 -12.22 4.90
C SER A 162 -8.24 -11.78 4.40
N ALA A 163 -9.08 -12.71 3.92
CA ALA A 163 -10.44 -12.42 3.47
C ALA A 163 -11.31 -11.95 4.64
N LEU A 164 -11.24 -12.66 5.77
CA LEU A 164 -11.92 -12.27 7.01
C LEU A 164 -11.53 -10.88 7.50
N ARG A 165 -10.22 -10.60 7.53
CA ARG A 165 -9.71 -9.30 7.97
C ARG A 165 -10.10 -8.19 7.00
N LEU A 166 -10.07 -8.46 5.70
CA LEU A 166 -10.48 -7.49 4.68
C LEU A 166 -11.98 -7.20 4.77
N ASN A 167 -12.82 -8.21 4.96
CA ASN A 167 -14.26 -8.03 5.15
C ASN A 167 -14.57 -7.18 6.39
N ALA A 168 -13.90 -7.45 7.51
CA ALA A 168 -14.04 -6.63 8.71
C ALA A 168 -13.59 -5.17 8.52
N LEU A 169 -12.57 -4.94 7.68
CA LEU A 169 -12.01 -3.61 7.43
C LEU A 169 -12.83 -2.80 6.40
N ARG A 170 -13.30 -3.47 5.35
CA ARG A 170 -14.02 -2.92 4.21
C ARG A 170 -15.12 -3.89 3.77
N PRO A 171 -16.28 -3.87 4.42
CA PRO A 171 -17.42 -4.67 3.97
C PRO A 171 -18.04 -4.13 2.67
N ASP A 172 -17.75 -2.89 2.28
CA ASP A 172 -18.31 -2.21 1.10
C ASP A 172 -17.74 -2.68 -0.25
N ILE A 173 -16.61 -3.41 -0.24
CA ILE A 173 -15.97 -3.93 -1.45
C ILE A 173 -16.36 -5.38 -1.78
N TRP A 174 -17.40 -5.90 -1.13
CA TRP A 174 -17.94 -7.25 -1.35
C TRP A 174 -19.35 -7.16 -1.90
N LEU A 175 -19.68 -7.94 -2.92
CA LEU A 175 -21.02 -7.97 -3.51
C LEU A 175 -22.06 -8.45 -2.49
N ASN A 176 -21.72 -9.52 -1.77
CA ASN A 176 -22.51 -10.06 -0.67
C ASN A 176 -21.61 -10.22 0.56
N PRO A 177 -21.46 -9.18 1.41
CA PRO A 177 -20.64 -9.28 2.60
C PRO A 177 -21.20 -10.37 3.54
N PRO A 178 -20.36 -11.26 4.10
CA PRO A 178 -20.81 -12.28 5.03
C PRO A 178 -21.55 -11.64 6.19
N ASN A 179 -22.77 -12.13 6.45
CA ASN A 179 -23.46 -11.80 7.68
C ASN A 179 -22.75 -12.53 8.84
N PRO A 180 -22.22 -11.83 9.86
CA PRO A 180 -21.58 -12.47 11.01
C PRO A 180 -22.52 -13.41 11.80
N GLU A 181 -23.84 -13.30 11.60
CA GLU A 181 -24.86 -14.16 12.21
C GLU A 181 -25.26 -15.38 11.35
N SER A 182 -24.74 -15.49 10.13
CA SER A 182 -25.00 -16.62 9.23
C SER A 182 -24.11 -17.80 9.60
N GLU A 183 -24.72 -18.95 9.94
CA GLU A 183 -24.03 -20.23 10.15
C GLU A 183 -23.51 -20.86 8.82
N GLY A 184 -23.85 -20.28 7.66
CA GLY A 184 -23.27 -20.64 6.37
C GLY A 184 -21.80 -20.24 6.33
N GLY A 185 -20.92 -21.23 6.08
CA GLY A 185 -19.48 -21.05 6.06
C GLY A 185 -18.99 -19.94 5.13
N LEU A 186 -17.75 -19.51 5.32
CA LEU A 186 -17.05 -18.51 4.51
C LEU A 186 -16.71 -19.01 3.10
N ASP A 187 -17.36 -20.08 2.64
CA ASP A 187 -17.11 -20.69 1.35
C ASP A 187 -17.48 -19.66 0.26
N ASP A 188 -16.53 -19.40 -0.63
CA ASP A 188 -16.65 -18.48 -1.77
C ASP A 188 -16.63 -16.97 -1.43
N LEU A 189 -16.25 -16.55 -0.21
CA LEU A 189 -16.12 -15.12 0.12
C LEU A 189 -15.20 -14.38 -0.85
N ALA A 190 -14.05 -14.94 -1.20
CA ALA A 190 -13.10 -14.38 -2.15
C ALA A 190 -13.68 -14.19 -3.57
N SER A 191 -14.74 -14.94 -3.92
CA SER A 191 -15.44 -14.77 -5.19
C SER A 191 -16.34 -13.54 -5.20
N GLU A 192 -16.81 -13.12 -4.02
CA GLU A 192 -17.65 -11.94 -3.81
C GLU A 192 -16.85 -10.62 -3.76
N LEU A 193 -15.52 -10.69 -3.77
CA LEU A 193 -14.66 -9.51 -3.77
C LEU A 193 -14.82 -8.74 -5.10
N ALA A 194 -15.33 -7.51 -5.02
CA ALA A 194 -15.55 -6.64 -6.15
C ALA A 194 -14.86 -5.28 -5.95
N ILE A 195 -13.74 -5.09 -6.63
CA ILE A 195 -12.98 -3.84 -6.60
C ILE A 195 -13.55 -2.88 -7.66
N SER A 196 -14.00 -1.70 -7.23
CA SER A 196 -14.41 -0.63 -8.15
C SER A 196 -13.20 0.03 -8.83
N VAL A 197 -13.44 0.75 -9.93
CA VAL A 197 -12.40 1.54 -10.60
C VAL A 197 -11.84 2.60 -9.65
N ASP A 198 -12.71 3.37 -8.98
CA ASP A 198 -12.30 4.39 -8.01
C ASP A 198 -11.42 3.82 -6.89
N ARG A 199 -11.72 2.61 -6.41
CA ARG A 199 -10.92 1.95 -5.37
C ARG A 199 -9.57 1.50 -5.93
N LEU A 200 -9.52 0.99 -7.16
CA LEU A 200 -8.29 0.65 -7.85
C LEU A 200 -7.39 1.88 -8.07
N GLU A 201 -7.97 3.01 -8.47
CA GLU A 201 -7.26 4.28 -8.62
C GLU A 201 -6.74 4.78 -7.27
N ALA A 202 -7.54 4.68 -6.22
CA ALA A 202 -7.09 5.02 -4.87
C ALA A 202 -5.90 4.14 -4.43
N TYR A 203 -5.93 2.84 -4.72
CA TYR A 203 -4.78 1.95 -4.46
C TYR A 203 -3.54 2.38 -5.22
N ALA A 204 -3.66 2.68 -6.51
CA ALA A 204 -2.53 3.17 -7.30
C ALA A 204 -1.99 4.49 -6.74
N GLN A 205 -2.86 5.45 -6.46
CA GLN A 205 -2.48 6.73 -5.87
C GLN A 205 -1.78 6.54 -4.51
N SER A 206 -2.21 5.60 -3.68
CA SER A 206 -1.58 5.34 -2.39
C SER A 206 -0.14 4.82 -2.49
N VAL A 207 0.22 4.12 -3.58
CA VAL A 207 1.60 3.73 -3.85
C VAL A 207 2.44 4.96 -4.17
N SER A 208 1.93 5.86 -5.02
CA SER A 208 2.58 7.13 -5.35
C SER A 208 2.76 8.01 -4.12
N ASP A 209 1.71 8.19 -3.32
CA ASP A 209 1.74 8.98 -2.08
C ASP A 209 2.75 8.42 -1.06
N PHE A 210 2.84 7.09 -0.95
CA PHE A 210 3.80 6.43 -0.08
C PHE A 210 5.24 6.74 -0.48
N TRP A 211 5.57 6.61 -1.76
CA TRP A 211 6.93 6.89 -2.24
C TRP A 211 7.27 8.38 -2.17
N LEU A 212 6.32 9.27 -2.48
CA LEU A 212 6.49 10.71 -2.34
C LEU A 212 6.67 11.13 -0.88
N ALA A 213 5.95 10.51 0.06
CA ALA A 213 6.12 10.75 1.49
C ALA A 213 7.54 10.39 1.95
N ILE A 214 8.06 9.23 1.53
CA ILE A 214 9.44 8.84 1.87
C ILE A 214 10.44 9.80 1.21
N SER A 215 10.27 10.14 -0.07
CA SER A 215 11.16 11.09 -0.76
C SER A 215 11.18 12.45 -0.06
N SER A 216 10.04 12.92 0.45
CA SER A 216 9.95 14.19 1.17
C SER A 216 10.71 14.18 2.50
N LEU A 217 10.83 13.01 3.14
CA LEU A 217 11.63 12.86 4.36
C LEU A 217 13.14 12.92 4.07
N SER A 218 13.56 12.54 2.86
CA SER A 218 14.97 12.52 2.45
C SER A 218 15.52 13.87 2.00
N GLY A 219 14.69 14.92 1.93
CA GLY A 219 15.06 16.26 1.45
C GLY A 219 15.05 16.37 -0.08
N PRO A 220 15.37 17.55 -0.65
CA PRO A 220 15.41 17.71 -2.10
C PRO A 220 16.52 16.84 -2.68
N THR A 221 16.13 15.76 -3.36
CA THR A 221 17.02 15.02 -4.24
C THR A 221 17.31 15.93 -5.43
N GLU A 222 18.58 16.28 -5.67
CA GLU A 222 18.99 16.74 -7.00
C GLU A 222 18.68 15.61 -7.98
N MET A 223 17.49 15.65 -8.59
CA MET A 223 17.23 14.87 -9.79
C MET A 223 18.11 15.50 -10.86
N ASP A 224 19.12 14.77 -11.31
CA ASP A 224 19.72 15.07 -12.61
C ASP A 224 18.58 15.11 -13.63
N PRO A 225 18.40 16.21 -14.37
CA PRO A 225 17.39 16.29 -15.41
C PRO A 225 17.67 15.16 -16.40
N TRP A 226 16.75 14.19 -16.45
CA TRP A 226 16.86 13.05 -17.35
C TRP A 226 16.97 13.52 -18.80
N PRO A 227 17.83 12.91 -19.64
CA PRO A 227 17.99 13.26 -21.03
C PRO A 227 16.83 12.64 -21.84
N PHE A 228 15.67 13.28 -21.82
CA PHE A 228 14.82 13.22 -23.01
C PHE A 228 15.37 14.28 -23.96
N GLU A 229 16.26 13.87 -24.86
CA GLU A 229 16.46 14.63 -26.08
C GLU A 229 15.09 14.76 -26.75
N ASP A 230 14.71 16.00 -27.00
CA ASP A 230 13.48 16.37 -27.67
C ASP A 230 13.50 15.73 -29.06
N HIS A 231 12.83 14.58 -29.22
CA HIS A 231 12.64 13.95 -30.53
C HIS A 231 11.56 14.68 -31.36
N SER A 232 11.39 15.98 -31.15
CA SER A 232 10.49 16.84 -31.94
C SER A 232 11.07 17.26 -33.29
N GLU A 233 12.33 16.93 -33.62
CA GLU A 233 12.94 17.27 -34.91
C GLU A 233 13.31 16.04 -35.74
N ALA A 234 12.29 15.33 -36.25
CA ALA A 234 12.47 14.44 -37.41
C ALA A 234 11.17 14.25 -38.18
N GLN A 235 10.54 15.35 -38.60
CA GLN A 235 9.68 15.36 -39.78
C GLN A 235 10.01 16.61 -40.61
N SER A 236 10.89 16.43 -41.57
CA SER A 236 11.07 17.30 -42.75
C SER A 236 11.39 16.41 -43.94
#